data_AF-A0A7W2M8V6-F1
#
_entry.id   AF-A0A7W2M8V6-F1
#
_cell.length_a   1.000
_cell.length_b   1.000
_cell.length_c   1.000
_cell.angle_alpha   90.00
_cell.angle_beta   90.00
_cell.angle_gamma   90.00
#
_symmetry.space_group_name_H-M   'P 1'
#
loop_
_entity.id
_entity.type
_entity.pdbx_description
1 polymer ?
#
loop_
_entity_poly.entity_id
_entity_poly.type
_entity_poly.pdbx_seq_one_letter_code
_entity_poly.pdbx_strand_id
1 'polypeptide(L)' 'VYPNPVQSNLYIQTNGQETMFLEIFNSIGQKIFQNTYSDNVSLIKIPLDNFTEGLYFIKGKQNRKVFTKKIIVKH' A
#
# COMPACT_ATOMS: atom_id res chain seq x y z
N VAL A 1 0.28 -5.66 -5.59
CA VAL A 1 1.12 -5.19 -4.47
C VAL A 1 2.47 -5.87 -4.60
N TYR A 2 3.47 -5.16 -5.09
CA TYR A 2 4.82 -5.66 -5.37
C TYR A 2 5.81 -4.49 -5.37
N PRO A 3 7.12 -4.74 -5.28
CA PRO A 3 7.74 -6.02 -4.90
C PRO A 3 7.50 -6.36 -3.43
N ASN A 4 7.93 -7.54 -3.01
CA ASN A 4 8.07 -7.90 -1.60
C ASN A 4 9.24 -8.88 -1.47
N PRO A 5 10.37 -8.52 -0.83
CA PRO A 5 10.62 -7.26 -0.09
C PRO A 5 10.62 -5.98 -0.95
N VAL A 6 10.35 -4.84 -0.33
CA VAL A 6 10.39 -3.49 -0.95
C VAL A 6 11.65 -2.78 -0.51
N GLN A 7 12.41 -2.23 -1.47
CA GLN A 7 13.56 -1.37 -1.21
C GLN A 7 13.15 0.09 -1.17
N SER A 8 12.79 0.67 -2.32
CA SER A 8 12.40 2.10 -2.40
C SER A 8 10.91 2.29 -2.64
N ASN A 9 10.38 1.71 -3.71
CA ASN A 9 9.04 2.00 -4.19
C ASN A 9 8.15 0.77 -4.15
N LEU A 10 6.99 0.92 -3.51
CA LEU A 10 5.92 -0.05 -3.54
C LEU A 10 4.93 0.29 -4.67
N TYR A 11 4.54 -0.73 -5.41
CA TYR A 11 3.58 -0.64 -6.51
C TYR A 11 2.31 -1.45 -6.21
N ILE A 12 1.16 -0.82 -6.44
CA ILE A 12 -0.14 -1.46 -6.32
C ILE A 12 -0.85 -1.29 -7.66
N GLN A 13 -0.94 -2.39 -8.40
CA GLN A 13 -1.73 -2.46 -9.62
C GLN A 13 -3.21 -2.67 -9.27
N THR A 14 -4.06 -1.88 -9.90
CA THR A 14 -5.52 -1.85 -9.75
C THR A 14 -6.15 -1.92 -11.13
N ASN A 15 -7.43 -2.27 -11.23
CA ASN A 15 -8.17 -2.20 -12.50
C ASN A 15 -8.52 -0.76 -12.91
N GLY A 16 -8.31 0.23 -12.03
CA GLY A 16 -8.59 1.64 -12.26
C GLY A 16 -10.08 1.97 -12.40
N GLN A 17 -10.99 1.06 -12.05
CA GLN A 17 -12.43 1.25 -12.29
C GLN A 17 -13.17 1.91 -11.12
N GLU A 18 -12.57 1.92 -9.93
CA GLU A 18 -13.21 2.43 -8.72
C GLU A 18 -12.15 3.06 -7.82
N THR A 19 -12.55 4.07 -7.05
CA THR A 19 -11.72 4.73 -6.03
C THR A 19 -11.14 3.72 -5.04
N MET A 20 -9.84 3.81 -4.81
CA MET A 20 -9.08 2.98 -3.88
C MET A 20 -8.73 3.78 -2.64
N PHE A 21 -9.27 3.40 -1.49
CA PHE A 21 -8.80 3.87 -0.18
C PHE A 21 -7.70 2.95 0.33
N LEU A 22 -6.52 3.51 0.59
CA LEU A 22 -5.35 2.75 0.99
C LEU A 22 -4.81 3.22 2.34
N GLU A 23 -4.52 2.27 3.21
CA GLU A 23 -3.91 2.48 4.53
C GLU A 23 -2.67 1.59 4.66
N ILE A 24 -1.61 2.08 5.31
CA ILE A 24 -0.45 1.25 5.71
C ILE A 24 -0.29 1.35 7.22
N PHE A 25 -0.08 0.18 7.84
CA PHE A 25 0.15 0.02 9.25
C PHE A 25 1.53 -0.61 9.50
N ASN A 26 2.22 -0.18 10.55
CA ASN A 26 3.45 -0.85 11.02
C ASN A 26 3.12 -2.13 11.81
N SER A 27 4.15 -2.82 12.28
CA SER A 27 4.03 -4.11 13.00
C SER A 27 3.24 -4.04 14.31
N ILE A 28 3.16 -2.86 14.95
CA ILE A 28 2.38 -2.64 16.18
C ILE A 28 0.94 -2.18 15.89
N GLY A 29 0.55 -2.06 14.63
CA GLY A 29 -0.80 -1.64 14.22
C GLY A 29 -1.02 -0.13 14.16
N GLN A 30 0.03 0.69 14.27
CA GLN A 30 -0.08 2.13 14.06
C GLN A 30 -0.22 2.44 12.57
N LYS A 31 -1.21 3.25 12.22
CA LYS A 31 -1.38 3.77 10.86
C LYS A 31 -0.33 4.85 10.57
N ILE A 32 0.48 4.64 9.55
CA ILE A 32 1.59 5.53 9.16
C ILE A 32 1.37 6.18 7.79
N PHE A 33 0.44 5.64 7.01
CA PHE A 33 0.07 6.18 5.71
C PHE A 33 -1.43 6.00 5.48
N GLN A 34 -2.04 7.00 4.86
CA GLN A 34 -3.41 6.94 4.38
C GLN A 34 -3.53 7.80 3.13
N ASN A 35 -4.12 7.26 2.07
CA ASN A 35 -4.47 8.05 0.90
C ASN A 35 -5.68 7.46 0.16
N THR A 36 -6.37 8.31 -0.59
CA THR A 36 -7.46 7.92 -1.50
C THR A 36 -7.02 8.19 -2.92
N TYR A 37 -7.03 7.17 -3.76
CA TYR A 37 -6.71 7.27 -5.18
C TYR A 37 -8.01 7.19 -5.98
N SER A 38 -8.23 8.15 -6.88
CA SER A 38 -9.42 8.21 -7.73
C SER A 38 -9.54 6.98 -8.63
N ASP A 39 -10.74 6.81 -9.17
CA ASP A 39 -10.92 6.01 -10.37
C ASP A 39 -10.00 6.52 -11.51
N ASN A 40 -9.69 5.65 -12.45
CA ASN A 40 -8.71 5.79 -13.54
C ASN A 40 -7.23 5.63 -13.15
N VAL A 41 -6.89 5.41 -11.87
CA VAL A 41 -5.52 5.07 -11.45
C VAL A 41 -5.32 3.55 -11.48
N SER A 42 -4.66 3.07 -12.52
CA SER A 42 -4.32 1.64 -12.69
C SER A 42 -3.03 1.21 -11.98
N LEU A 43 -2.14 2.16 -11.69
CA LEU A 43 -0.89 1.90 -10.98
C LEU A 43 -0.63 2.98 -9.92
N ILE A 44 -0.59 2.56 -8.67
CA ILE A 44 -0.25 3.41 -7.53
C ILE A 44 1.22 3.16 -7.18
N LYS A 45 1.99 4.24 -7.04
CA LYS A 45 3.39 4.23 -6.58
C LYS A 45 3.47 4.90 -5.21
N ILE A 46 4.11 4.24 -4.25
CA ILE A 46 4.31 4.76 -2.89
C ILE A 46 5.80 4.70 -2.58
N PRO A 47 6.47 5.86 -2.43
CA PRO A 47 7.85 5.91 -1.95
C PRO A 47 7.89 5.53 -0.47
N LEU A 48 8.74 4.57 -0.12
CA LEU A 48 8.94 4.07 1.23
C LEU A 48 10.34 4.42 1.78
N ASP A 49 11.05 5.36 1.16
CA ASP A 49 12.41 5.76 1.55
C ASP A 49 12.48 6.28 3.00
N ASN A 50 11.39 6.88 3.49
CA ASN A 50 11.26 7.37 4.87
C ASN A 50 10.67 6.34 5.84
N PHE A 51 10.44 5.10 5.40
CA PHE A 51 9.91 4.03 6.25
C PHE A 51 11.11 3.27 6.83
N THR A 52 11.05 3.00 8.14
CA THR A 52 12.02 2.12 8.80
C THR A 52 11.95 0.71 8.21
N GLU A 53 13.05 -0.02 8.24
CA GLU A 53 13.02 -1.43 7.83
C GLU A 53 12.12 -2.24 8.73
N GLY A 54 11.40 -3.21 8.16
CA GLY A 54 10.56 -4.11 8.93
C GLY A 54 9.27 -4.51 8.24
N LEU A 55 8.33 -4.99 9.06
CA LEU A 55 7.07 -5.55 8.63
C LEU A 55 5.96 -4.50 8.58
N TYR A 56 5.21 -4.47 7.48
CA TYR A 56 4.06 -3.60 7.31
C TYR A 56 2.85 -4.34 6.76
N PHE A 57 1.68 -3.79 7.03
CA PHE A 57 0.40 -4.26 6.52
C PHE A 57 -0.24 -3.17 5.68
N ILE A 58 -0.51 -3.49 4.42
CA ILE A 58 -1.24 -2.63 3.48
C ILE A 58 -2.68 -3.10 3.47
N LYS A 59 -3.61 -2.19 3.71
CA LYS A 59 -5.04 -2.42 3.59
C LYS A 59 -5.58 -1.55 2.47
N GLY A 60 -6.21 -2.17 1.49
CA GLY A 60 -6.91 -1.46 0.43
C GLY A 60 -8.39 -1.75 0.48
N LYS A 61 -9.20 -0.71 0.29
CA LYS A 61 -10.65 -0.80 0.15
C LYS A 61 -11.05 -0.19 -1.18
N GLN A 62 -11.74 -0.98 -2.00
CA GLN A 62 -12.28 -0.58 -3.28
C GLN A 62 -13.75 -1.00 -3.29
N ASN A 63 -14.67 -0.02 -3.23
CA ASN A 63 -16.11 -0.24 -3.07
C ASN A 63 -16.42 -1.18 -1.87
N ARG A 64 -16.93 -2.40 -2.13
CA ARG A 64 -17.24 -3.44 -1.12
C ARG A 64 -16.10 -4.45 -0.90
N LYS A 65 -15.02 -4.38 -1.69
CA LYS A 65 -13.87 -5.27 -1.57
C LYS A 65 -12.84 -4.66 -0.64
N VAL A 66 -12.37 -5.45 0.32
CA VAL A 66 -11.26 -5.10 1.19
C VAL A 66 -10.19 -6.16 1.03
N PHE A 67 -8.94 -5.75 0.90
CA PHE A 67 -7.79 -6.65 0.93
C PHE A 67 -6.77 -6.19 1.96
N THR A 68 -6.01 -7.15 2.47
CA THR A 68 -4.84 -6.90 3.31
C THR A 68 -3.65 -7.66 2.72
N LYS A 69 -2.50 -6.99 2.60
CA LYS A 69 -1.24 -7.60 2.17
C LYS A 69 -0.13 -7.23 3.13
N LYS A 70 0.62 -8.25 3.55
CA LYS A 70 1.85 -8.11 4.34
C LYS A 70 3.03 -7.84 3.42
N ILE A 71 3.86 -6.86 3.74
CA ILE A 71 5.10 -6.55 3.02
C ILE A 71 6.27 -6.37 3.98
N ILE A 72 7.48 -6.58 3.48
CA ILE A 72 8.73 -6.34 4.20
C ILE A 72 9.43 -5.17 3.51
N VAL A 73 9.77 -4.13 4.25
CA VAL A 73 10.66 -3.04 3.78
C VAL A 73 12.08 -3.39 4.21
N LYS A 74 13.02 -3.34 3.27
CA LYS A 74 14.44 -3.65 3.47
C LYS A 74 15.28 -2.81 2.51
N HIS A 75 16.13 -1.93 3.03
CA HIS A 75 17.00 -1.06 2.23
C HIS A 75 18.33 -1.75 1.89
#